data_AF-A0A1D7QYC6-F1
#
_entry.id   AF-A0A1D7QYC6-F1
#
_cell.length_a   1.000
_cell.length_b   1.000
_cell.length_c   1.000
_cell.angle_alpha   90.00
_cell.angle_beta   90.00
_cell.angle_gamma   90.00
#
_symmetry.space_group_name_H-M   'P 1'
#
loop_
_entity.id
_entity.type
_entity.pdbx_description
1 polymer ?
#
loop_
_entity_poly.entity_id
_entity_poly.type
_entity_poly.pdbx_seq_one_letter_code
_entity_poly.pdbx_strand_id
1 'polypeptide(L)'
;MAKGTVDLSKTVLELCEEHEAFPETMKTLGFDQITKPGMLQSMGRIMTIPKGCRAKGKDLEDVKEQLRDMGYTVSDSTKEVLS
;
A
#
# COMPACT_ATOMS: atom_id res chain seq x y z
N MET A 1 -3.50 2.37 19.87
CA MET A 1 -4.52 2.94 18.95
C MET A 1 -4.09 2.54 17.54
N ALA A 2 -4.98 1.97 16.72
CA ALA A 2 -4.64 1.66 15.33
C ALA A 2 -4.47 2.96 14.53
N LYS A 3 -3.45 3.06 13.66
CA LYS A 3 -3.21 4.22 12.79
C LYS A 3 -4.31 4.42 11.75
N GLY A 4 -5.03 3.35 11.41
CA GLY A 4 -6.09 3.34 10.41
C GLY A 4 -6.21 1.98 9.74
N THR A 5 -7.16 1.85 8.82
CA THR A 5 -7.32 0.66 7.98
C THR A 5 -6.72 0.91 6.60
N VAL A 6 -5.87 -0.01 6.15
CA VAL A 6 -5.31 -0.06 4.81
C VAL A 6 -6.09 -1.10 4.01
N ASP A 7 -6.93 -0.63 3.10
CA ASP A 7 -7.63 -1.50 2.13
C ASP A 7 -6.73 -1.73 0.91
N LEU A 8 -6.33 -2.99 0.69
CA LEU A 8 -5.41 -3.37 -0.37
C LEU A 8 -6.00 -3.25 -1.78
N SER A 9 -7.32 -3.08 -1.90
CA SER A 9 -7.99 -2.79 -3.16
C SER A 9 -7.86 -1.32 -3.57
N LYS A 10 -7.58 -0.42 -2.62
CA LYS A 10 -7.38 1.02 -2.89
C LYS A 10 -6.04 1.28 -3.54
N THR A 11 -6.04 2.34 -4.33
CA THR A 11 -4.83 2.86 -4.96
C THR A 11 -3.93 3.51 -3.91
N VAL A 12 -2.64 3.60 -4.23
CA VAL A 12 -1.68 4.26 -3.34
C VAL A 12 -2.03 5.73 -3.15
N LEU A 13 -2.59 6.39 -4.16
CA LEU A 13 -3.08 7.77 -4.02
C LEU A 13 -4.19 7.86 -2.98
N GLU A 14 -5.24 7.05 -3.09
CA GLU A 14 -6.36 7.05 -2.13
C GLU A 14 -5.86 6.81 -0.70
N LEU A 15 -4.94 5.87 -0.50
CA LEU A 15 -4.37 5.59 0.82
C LEU A 15 -3.53 6.75 1.37
N CYS A 16 -2.81 7.48 0.52
CA CYS A 16 -2.09 8.70 0.91
C CYS A 16 -3.02 9.88 1.20
N GLU A 17 -4.18 9.95 0.56
CA GLU A 17 -5.20 10.97 0.84
C GLU A 17 -5.95 10.67 2.15
N GLU A 18 -6.14 9.39 2.49
CA GLU A 18 -6.78 8.95 3.74
C GLU A 18 -5.86 9.04 4.95
N HIS A 19 -4.55 8.79 4.76
CA HIS A 19 -3.58 8.72 5.84
C HIS A 19 -2.37 9.61 5.52
N GLU A 20 -2.23 10.75 6.19
CA GLU A 20 -1.16 11.73 5.92
C GLU A 20 0.25 11.12 6.03
N ALA A 21 0.45 10.13 6.91
CA ALA A 21 1.71 9.43 7.11
C ALA A 21 1.99 8.32 6.09
N PHE A 22 1.05 7.99 5.19
CA PHE A 22 1.18 6.86 4.27
C PHE A 22 2.32 6.97 3.24
N PRO A 23 2.68 8.16 2.72
CA PRO A 23 3.84 8.28 1.84
C PRO A 23 5.15 7.78 2.47
N GLU A 24 5.35 8.07 3.76
CA GLU A 24 6.50 7.60 4.55
C GLU A 24 6.42 6.08 4.80
N THR A 25 5.22 5.56 5.08
CA THR A 25 4.96 4.12 5.17
C THR A 25 5.35 3.40 3.88
N MET A 26 4.92 3.90 2.71
CA MET A 26 5.27 3.33 1.41
C MET A 26 6.78 3.32 1.14
N LYS A 27 7.48 4.39 1.53
CA LYS A 27 8.94 4.45 1.44
C LYS A 27 9.60 3.38 2.33
N THR A 28 9.11 3.22 3.56
CA THR A 28 9.62 2.21 4.52
C THR A 28 9.42 0.79 4.01
N LEU A 29 8.27 0.51 3.38
CA LEU A 29 7.98 -0.77 2.72
C LEU A 29 8.81 -1.01 1.44
N GLY A 30 9.67 -0.07 1.04
CA GLY A 30 10.52 -0.18 -0.14
C GLY A 30 9.83 0.19 -1.45
N PHE A 31 8.70 0.92 -1.40
CA PHE A 31 8.03 1.53 -2.55
C PHE A 31 8.40 3.02 -2.72
N ASP A 32 9.65 3.36 -2.41
CA ASP A 32 10.27 4.68 -2.49
C ASP A 32 9.98 5.48 -3.77
N GLN A 33 9.84 4.80 -4.92
CA GLN A 33 9.61 5.47 -6.20
C GLN A 33 8.30 6.28 -6.22
N ILE A 34 7.33 5.96 -5.36
CA ILE A 34 6.08 6.71 -5.28
C ILE A 34 6.28 8.13 -4.74
N THR A 35 7.35 8.37 -3.96
CA THR A 35 7.65 9.69 -3.39
C THR A 35 8.37 10.62 -4.38
N LYS A 36 8.72 10.14 -5.58
CA LYS A 36 9.31 10.97 -6.62
C LYS A 36 8.27 11.97 -7.15
N PRO A 37 8.65 13.21 -7.50
CA PRO A 37 7.72 14.21 -8.02
C PRO A 37 6.89 13.67 -9.19
N GLY A 38 5.57 13.83 -9.11
CA GLY A 38 4.63 13.39 -10.16
C GLY A 38 4.30 11.89 -10.18
N MET A 39 5.02 11.02 -9.46
CA MET A 39 4.75 9.58 -9.46
C MET A 39 3.46 9.21 -8.74
N LEU A 40 3.22 9.79 -7.56
CA LEU A 40 1.97 9.58 -6.82
C LEU A 40 0.74 10.03 -7.63
N GLN A 41 0.85 11.15 -8.34
CA GLN A 41 -0.23 11.71 -9.15
C GLN A 41 -0.43 11.02 -10.51
N SER A 42 0.47 10.10 -10.89
CA SER A 42 0.35 9.32 -12.12
C SER A 42 0.16 7.84 -11.78
N MET A 43 1.25 7.14 -11.48
CA MET A 43 1.24 5.72 -11.13
C MET A 43 0.45 5.43 -9.86
N GLY A 44 0.49 6.34 -8.87
CA GLY A 44 -0.25 6.18 -7.62
C GLY A 44 -1.77 6.10 -7.79
N ARG A 45 -2.34 6.60 -8.90
CA ARG A 45 -3.78 6.52 -9.22
C ARG A 45 -4.25 5.15 -9.70
N ILE A 46 -3.33 4.28 -10.11
CA ILE A 46 -3.66 2.97 -10.72
C ILE A 46 -2.96 1.81 -10.02
N MET A 47 -1.89 2.12 -9.29
CA MET A 47 -1.10 1.16 -8.53
C MET A 47 -1.77 0.91 -7.18
N THR A 48 -1.88 -0.36 -6.82
CA THR A 48 -2.23 -0.81 -5.47
C THR A 48 -1.01 -1.48 -4.83
N ILE A 49 -1.05 -1.70 -3.52
CA ILE A 49 0.06 -2.40 -2.82
C ILE A 49 0.32 -3.79 -3.42
N PRO A 50 -0.70 -4.66 -3.67
CA PRO A 50 -0.47 -5.96 -4.32
C PRO A 50 0.19 -5.86 -5.70
N LYS A 51 -0.23 -4.89 -6.53
CA LYS A 51 0.41 -4.66 -7.84
C LYS A 51 1.86 -4.20 -7.68
N GLY A 52 2.13 -3.35 -6.68
CA GLY A 52 3.46 -2.89 -6.34
C GLY A 52 4.37 -4.05 -5.89
N CYS A 53 3.88 -4.94 -5.04
CA CYS A 53 4.58 -6.16 -4.61
C CYS A 53 4.97 -7.02 -5.82
N ARG A 54 4.02 -7.30 -6.72
CA ARG A 54 4.28 -8.06 -7.96
C ARG A 54 5.33 -7.38 -8.85
N ALA A 55 5.26 -6.05 -9.00
CA ALA A 55 6.21 -5.30 -9.84
C ALA A 55 7.63 -5.25 -9.25
N LYS A 56 7.76 -5.23 -7.92
CA LYS A 56 9.06 -5.20 -7.23
C LYS A 56 9.57 -6.58 -6.79
N GLY A 57 8.82 -7.65 -7.04
CA GLY A 57 9.16 -9.00 -6.58
C GLY A 57 9.17 -9.13 -5.05
N LYS A 58 8.30 -8.39 -4.35
CA LYS A 58 8.13 -8.48 -2.89
C LYS A 58 6.99 -9.42 -2.56
N ASP A 59 7.12 -10.14 -1.45
CA ASP A 59 6.04 -10.96 -0.91
C ASP A 59 4.93 -10.06 -0.33
N LEU A 60 3.67 -10.39 -0.62
CA LEU A 60 2.55 -9.58 -0.16
C LEU A 60 2.29 -9.78 1.33
N GLU A 61 2.45 -11.00 1.86
CA GLU A 61 2.19 -11.29 3.27
C GLU A 61 3.22 -10.58 4.16
N ASP A 62 4.51 -10.57 3.78
CA ASP A 62 5.56 -9.80 4.46
C ASP A 62 5.21 -8.30 4.53
N VAL A 63 4.69 -7.73 3.43
CA VAL A 63 4.26 -6.33 3.41
C VAL A 63 3.02 -6.10 4.31
N LYS A 64 2.09 -7.06 4.37
CA LYS A 64 0.94 -6.98 5.29
C LYS A 64 1.36 -7.07 6.75
N GLU A 65 2.36 -7.91 7.08
CA GLU A 65 2.91 -8.00 8.43
C GLU A 65 3.59 -6.70 8.83
N GLN A 66 4.44 -6.14 7.97
CA GLN A 66 5.07 -4.83 8.22
C GLN A 66 4.04 -3.71 8.44
N LEU A 67 2.95 -3.68 7.66
CA LEU A 67 1.86 -2.72 7.87
C LEU A 67 1.20 -2.88 9.25
N ARG A 68 0.98 -4.12 9.69
CA ARG A 68 0.43 -4.42 11.02
C ARG A 68 1.39 -3.99 12.14
N ASP A 69 2.68 -4.26 11.99
CA ASP A 69 3.73 -3.83 12.93
C ASP A 69 3.82 -2.30 13.03
N MET A 70 3.55 -1.59 11.93
CA MET A 70 3.47 -0.13 11.91
C MET A 70 2.17 0.42 12.54
N GLY A 71 1.25 -0.45 12.96
CA GLY A 71 0.01 -0.13 13.66
C GLY A 71 -1.22 0.01 12.77
N TYR A 72 -1.19 -0.45 11.51
CA TYR A 72 -2.35 -0.45 10.62
C TYR A 72 -3.16 -1.75 10.74
N THR A 73 -4.46 -1.63 10.57
CA THR A 73 -5.32 -2.78 10.26
C THR A 73 -5.27 -3.00 8.75
N VAL A 74 -5.03 -4.23 8.31
CA VAL A 74 -5.03 -4.56 6.87
C VAL A 74 -6.39 -5.17 6.51
N SER A 75 -7.04 -4.59 5.50
CA SER A 75 -8.26 -5.14 4.89
C SER A 75 -7.94 -5.68 3.51
N ASP A 76 -8.16 -6.97 3.33
CA ASP A 76 -8.03 -7.65 2.04
C ASP A 76 -9.44 -7.81 1.46
N SER A 77 -9.90 -6.78 0.74
CA SER A 77 -11.19 -6.80 0.04
C SER A 77 -11.09 -7.52 -1.32
N THR A 78 -9.91 -8.06 -1.66
CA THR A 78 -9.72 -8.86 -2.86
C THR A 78 -10.51 -10.15 -2.69
N LYS A 79 -11.60 -10.26 -3.44
CA LYS A 79 -12.26 -11.56 -3.64
C LYS A 79 -11.20 -12.51 -4.21
N GLU A 80 -10.63 -13.35 -3.35
CA GLU A 80 -10.13 -14.64 -3.77
C GLU A 80 -11.32 -15.36 -4.42
N VAL A 81 -11.45 -15.22 -5.73
CA VAL A 81 -12.03 -16.27 -6.54
C VAL A 81 -11.07 -17.44 -6.42
N LEU A 82 -11.32 -18.27 -5.40
CA LEU A 82 -10.97 -19.68 -5.44
C LEU A 82 -11.51 -20.20 -6.78
N SER A 83 -10.61 -20.50 -7.70
CA SER A 83 -10.87 -21.13 -8.98
C SER A 83 -9.72 -22.07 -9.29
#